data_AF-A0A1E7GYM4-F1
#
_entry.id   AF-A0A1E7GYM4-F1
#
_cell.length_a   1.000
_cell.length_b   1.000
_cell.length_c   1.000
_cell.angle_alpha   90.00
_cell.angle_beta   90.00
_cell.angle_gamma   90.00
#
_symmetry.space_group_name_H-M   'P 1'
#
loop_
_entity.id
_entity.type
_entity.pdbx_description
1 polymer ?
#
loop_
_entity_poly.entity_id
_entity_poly.type
_entity_poly.pdbx_seq_one_letter_code
_entity_poly.pdbx_strand_id
1 'polypeptide(L)' 'MELGIVFLNFGYGICGAVLALGFMAVGYKLFDRITPFNTAQELDTGNIAIGIVVGSIFISTGLAVGLVVGLSLN' A
#
# COMPACT_ATOMS: atom_id res chain seq x y z
N MET A 1 -25.47 12.81 18.37
CA MET A 1 -25.55 12.40 16.95
C MET A 1 -24.27 12.72 16.19
N GLU A 2 -23.68 13.91 16.34
CA GLU A 2 -22.48 14.29 15.56
C GLU A 2 -21.19 13.55 15.96
N LEU A 3 -20.98 13.31 17.25
CA LEU A 3 -19.75 12.65 17.76
C LEU A 3 -19.60 11.19 17.28
N GLY A 4 -20.72 10.49 17.08
CA GLY A 4 -20.72 9.12 16.57
C GLY A 4 -20.32 9.05 15.09
N ILE A 5 -20.72 10.04 14.29
CA ILE A 5 -20.38 10.13 12.86
C ILE A 5 -18.89 10.42 12.68
N VAL A 6 -18.32 11.27 13.53
CA VAL A 6 -16.88 11.55 13.54
C VAL A 6 -16.09 10.27 13.86
N PHE A 7 -16.48 9.53 14.91
CA PHE A 7 -15.83 8.27 15.26
C PHE A 7 -15.92 7.23 14.14
N LEU A 8 -17.06 7.13 13.47
CA LEU A 8 -17.28 6.19 12.36
C LEU A 8 -16.37 6.53 11.16
N ASN A 9 -16.22 7.80 10.82
CA ASN A 9 -15.33 8.25 9.74
C ASN A 9 -13.86 7.98 10.04
N PHE A 10 -13.42 8.24 11.28
CA PHE A 10 -12.06 7.88 11.71
C PHE A 10 -11.84 6.36 11.64
N GLY A 11 -12.82 5.57 12.10
CA GLY A 11 -12.77 4.11 11.98
C GLY A 11 -12.64 3.65 10.53
N TYR A 12 -13.45 4.21 9.64
CA TYR A 12 -13.39 3.93 8.19
C TYR A 12 -12.03 4.29 7.59
N GLY A 13 -11.51 5.48 7.88
CA GLY A 13 -10.20 5.94 7.40
C GLY A 13 -9.05 5.06 7.88
N ILE A 14 -9.06 4.68 9.16
CA ILE A 14 -8.04 3.78 9.75
C ILE A 14 -8.14 2.39 9.10
N CYS A 15 -9.35 1.84 8.96
CA CYS A 15 -9.55 0.55 8.28
C CYS A 15 -9.03 0.59 6.84
N GLY A 16 -9.33 1.65 6.09
CA GLY A 16 -8.82 1.85 4.74
C GLY A 16 -7.29 1.93 4.69
N ALA A 17 -6.67 2.66 5.62
CA ALA A 17 -5.21 2.77 5.71
C ALA A 17 -4.55 1.42 6.04
N VAL A 18 -5.11 0.66 6.98
CA VAL A 18 -4.60 -0.69 7.33
C VAL A 18 -4.73 -1.64 6.15
N LEU A 19 -5.85 -1.61 5.43
CA LEU A 19 -6.03 -2.36 4.19
C LEU A 19 -5.00 -1.98 3.13
N ALA A 20 -4.75 -0.68 2.92
CA ALA A 20 -3.77 -0.19 1.97
C ALA A 20 -2.35 -0.71 2.29
N LEU A 21 -1.93 -0.64 3.56
CA LEU A 21 -0.64 -1.17 4.01
C LEU A 21 -0.56 -2.69 3.82
N GLY A 22 -1.65 -3.41 4.06
CA GLY A 22 -1.76 -4.85 3.80
C GLY A 22 -1.52 -5.18 2.33
N PHE A 23 -2.17 -4.46 1.41
CA PHE A 23 -1.97 -4.64 -0.04
C PHE A 23 -0.55 -4.27 -0.49
N MET A 24 0.05 -3.22 0.07
CA MET A 24 1.44 -2.87 -0.23
C MET A 24 2.40 -3.99 0.17
N ALA A 25 2.23 -4.56 1.38
CA ALA A 25 3.04 -5.68 1.84
C ALA A 25 2.85 -6.93 0.97
N VAL A 26 1.62 -7.22 0.55
CA VAL A 26 1.31 -8.33 -0.36
C VAL A 26 1.96 -8.10 -1.73
N GLY A 27 1.89 -6.89 -2.28
CA GLY A 27 2.51 -6.55 -3.56
C GLY A 27 4.02 -6.73 -3.54
N TYR A 28 4.68 -6.24 -2.50
CA TYR A 28 6.12 -6.45 -2.30
C TYR A 28 6.47 -7.94 -2.18
N LYS A 29 5.76 -8.68 -1.32
CA LYS A 29 6.04 -10.11 -1.08
C LYS A 29 5.77 -10.97 -2.32
N LEU A 30 4.78 -10.61 -3.13
CA LEU A 30 4.50 -11.28 -4.39
C LEU A 30 5.63 -11.01 -5.39
N PHE A 31 6.09 -9.76 -5.49
CA PHE A 31 7.20 -9.39 -6.35
C PHE A 31 8.50 -10.13 -5.97
N ASP A 32 8.83 -10.15 -4.68
CA ASP A 32 10.01 -10.85 -4.16
C ASP A 32 9.95 -12.37 -4.38
N ARG A 33 8.75 -12.96 -4.34
CA ARG A 33 8.58 -14.39 -4.62
C ARG A 33 8.68 -14.74 -6.11
N ILE A 34 8.33 -13.82 -7.00
CA ILE A 34 8.38 -14.03 -8.45
C ILE A 34 9.80 -13.80 -8.98
N THR A 35 10.54 -12.88 -8.37
CA THR A 35 11.90 -12.57 -8.79
C THR A 35 12.88 -13.64 -8.33
N PRO A 36 13.88 -14.02 -9.16
CA PRO A 36 14.83 -15.08 -8.85
C PRO A 36 15.95 -14.64 -7.88
N PHE A 37 15.90 -13.41 -7.37
CA PHE A 37 16.91 -12.81 -6.49
C PHE A 37 16.25 -12.23 -5.24
N ASN A 38 17.03 -12.02 -4.18
CA ASN A 38 16.51 -11.46 -2.94
C ASN A 38 16.34 -9.93 -3.08
N THR A 39 15.09 -9.49 -3.17
CA THR A 39 14.77 -8.06 -3.38
C THR A 39 15.23 -7.21 -2.20
N ALA A 40 15.12 -7.72 -0.97
CA ALA A 40 15.52 -7.01 0.24
C ALA A 40 17.04 -6.78 0.27
N GLN A 41 17.82 -7.78 -0.15
CA GLN A 41 19.27 -7.66 -0.22
C GLN A 41 19.70 -6.66 -1.31
N GLU A 42 19.11 -6.73 -2.50
CA GLU A 42 19.40 -5.77 -3.57
C GLU A 42 19.06 -4.33 -3.16
N LEU A 43 17.96 -4.15 -2.41
CA LEU A 43 17.56 -2.85 -1.90
C LEU A 43 18.56 -2.31 -0.85
N ASP A 44 19.06 -3.16 0.06
CA ASP A 44 20.07 -2.82 1.06
C ASP A 44 21.44 -2.48 0.42
N THR A 45 21.78 -3.18 -0.67
CA THR A 45 23.01 -2.92 -1.43
C THR A 45 22.95 -1.61 -2.24
N GLY A 46 21.80 -0.92 -2.23
CA GLY A 46 21.60 0.35 -2.92
C GLY A 46 21.26 0.21 -4.40
N ASN A 47 20.70 -0.93 -4.82
CA ASN A 47 20.28 -1.12 -6.20
C ASN A 47 19.08 -0.21 -6.53
N ILE A 48 19.37 0.89 -7.24
CA ILE A 48 18.40 1.91 -7.61
C ILE A 48 17.26 1.32 -8.48
N ALA A 49 17.55 0.33 -9.33
CA ALA A 49 16.53 -0.28 -10.18
C ALA A 49 15.44 -0.96 -9.34
N ILE A 50 15.84 -1.72 -8.33
CA ILE A 50 14.91 -2.37 -7.40
C ILE A 50 14.19 -1.33 -6.54
N GLY A 51 14.88 -0.28 -6.10
CA GLY A 51 14.26 0.84 -5.39
C GLY A 51 13.14 1.51 -6.19
N ILE A 52 13.36 1.76 -7.48
CA ILE A 52 12.34 2.33 -8.37
C ILE A 52 11.14 1.37 -8.51
N VAL A 53 11.38 0.07 -8.68
CA VAL A 53 10.30 -0.92 -8.82
C VAL A 53 9.46 -1.00 -7.55
N VAL A 54 10.08 -1.17 -6.37
CA VAL A 54 9.37 -1.23 -5.09
C VAL A 54 8.61 0.07 -4.82
N GLY A 55 9.23 1.23 -5.10
CA GLY A 55 8.56 2.53 -5.02
C GLY A 55 7.34 2.63 -5.94
N SER A 56 7.45 2.13 -7.17
CA SER A 56 6.34 2.11 -8.14
C SER A 56 5.18 1.23 -7.67
N ILE A 57 5.46 0.08 -7.04
CA ILE A 57 4.44 -0.80 -6.46
C ILE A 57 3.67 -0.05 -5.36
N PHE A 58 4.35 0.68 -4.49
CA PHE A 58 3.70 1.43 -3.41
C PHE A 58 2.90 2.62 -3.92
N ILE A 59 3.43 3.37 -4.89
CA ILE A 59 2.70 4.50 -5.50
C ILE A 59 1.43 3.98 -6.21
N SER A 60 1.56 2.93 -7.02
CA SER A 60 0.43 2.33 -7.76
C SER A 60 -0.63 1.77 -6.81
N THR A 61 -0.21 1.04 -5.77
CA THR A 61 -1.13 0.46 -4.79
C THR A 61 -1.83 1.55 -3.98
N GLY A 62 -1.08 2.57 -3.54
CA GLY A 62 -1.64 3.71 -2.81
C GLY A 62 -2.68 4.47 -3.65
N LEU A 63 -2.38 4.70 -4.92
CA LEU A 63 -3.32 5.33 -5.85
C LEU A 63 -4.57 4.47 -6.07
N ALA A 64 -4.40 3.16 -6.32
CA ALA A 64 -5.52 2.25 -6.56
C ALA A 64 -6.45 2.17 -5.34
N VAL A 65 -5.89 1.97 -4.14
CA VAL A 65 -6.69 1.89 -2.91
C VAL A 65 -7.32 3.25 -2.60
N GLY A 66 -6.58 4.35 -2.75
CA GLY A 66 -7.10 5.70 -2.55
C GLY A 66 -8.27 6.02 -3.48
N LEU A 67 -8.18 5.63 -4.75
CA LEU A 67 -9.29 5.78 -5.71
C LEU A 67 -10.49 4.92 -5.32
N VAL A 68 -10.29 3.64 -4.97
CA VAL A 68 -11.39 2.77 -4.56
C VAL A 68 -12.10 3.30 -3.32
N VAL A 69 -11.34 3.68 -2.29
CA VAL A 69 -11.90 4.22 -1.03
C VAL A 69 -12.59 5.56 -1.29
N GLY A 70 -12.00 6.44 -2.11
CA GLY A 70 -12.54 7.76 -2.43
C GLY A 70 -13.81 7.70 -3.28
N LEU A 71 -13.85 6.81 -4.30
CA LEU A 71 -15.01 6.62 -5.15
C LEU A 71 -16.14 5.87 -4.43
N SER A 72 -15.84 5.05 -3.43
CA SER A 72 -16.86 4.35 -2.64
C SER A 72 -17.69 5.28 -1.74
N LEU A 73 -17.26 6.53 -1.55
CA LEU A 73 -17.91 7.53 -0.70
C LEU A 73 -18.81 8.52 -1.49
N ASN A 74 -18.91 8.37 -2.82
CA ASN A 74 -19.72 9.21 -3.71
C ASN A 74 -20.90 8.42 -4.28
#